data_AF-A0A4T0V241-F1
#
_entry.id   AF-A0A4T0V241-F1
#
_cell.length_a   1.000
_cell.length_b   1.000
_cell.length_c   1.000
_cell.angle_alpha   90.00
_cell.angle_beta   90.00
_cell.angle_gamma   90.00
#
_symmetry.space_group_name_H-M   'P 1'
#
loop_
_entity.id
_entity.type
_entity.pdbx_description
1 polymer ?
#
loop_
_entity_poly.entity_id
_entity_poly.type
_entity_poly.pdbx_seq_one_letter_code
_entity_poly.pdbx_strand_id
1 'polypeptide(L)'
;MSPFRRLRAALPASTPSSTALEAAAGAAGTGAADEPVPDCVALVLAHRVCAQRALQEATGGASLCSLARSGHPLPAATFHEGAVVALGLVLRAQRAAGPGSACDGQLLEVVTRVRDQWWAEQAPMAARGPAWDAYATGGDEALRDLLEELGARTDR
;
A
#
# COMPACT_ATOMS: atom_id res chain seq x y z
N MET A 1 -13.65 1.44 -21.40
CA MET A 1 -12.23 1.64 -21.03
C MET A 1 -11.97 0.84 -19.78
N SER A 2 -11.03 -0.09 -19.82
CA SER A 2 -10.58 -0.85 -18.65
C SER A 2 -10.12 0.12 -17.53
N PRO A 3 -10.44 -0.10 -16.24
CA PRO A 3 -9.85 0.66 -15.13
C PRO A 3 -8.30 0.61 -15.10
N PHE A 4 -7.75 -0.39 -15.78
CA PHE A 4 -6.38 -0.87 -15.73
C PHE A 4 -5.28 -0.03 -16.40
N ARG A 5 -5.43 1.28 -16.67
CA ARG A 5 -4.39 2.01 -17.45
C ARG A 5 -3.93 3.39 -17.01
N ARG A 6 -4.36 3.96 -15.89
CA ARG A 6 -3.87 5.28 -15.46
C ARG A 6 -3.74 5.43 -13.94
N LEU A 7 -2.69 4.85 -13.36
CA LEU A 7 -2.15 5.28 -12.06
C LEU A 7 -0.61 5.25 -12.16
N ARG A 8 -0.02 6.31 -12.73
CA ARG A 8 1.44 6.46 -12.84
C ARG A 8 1.95 7.90 -12.66
N ALA A 9 1.25 8.74 -11.92
CA ALA A 9 1.74 10.07 -11.53
C ALA A 9 1.03 10.44 -10.23
N ALA A 10 1.65 10.94 -9.16
CA ALA A 10 3.03 11.27 -8.90
C ALA A 10 3.19 11.24 -7.36
N LEU A 11 4.18 10.52 -6.84
CA LEU A 11 4.69 10.81 -5.50
C LEU A 11 5.75 11.89 -5.69
N PRO A 12 5.57 13.13 -5.20
CA PRO A 12 6.68 14.07 -5.14
C PRO A 12 7.72 13.49 -4.17
N ALA A 13 8.96 13.38 -4.62
CA ALA A 13 10.08 13.17 -3.73
C ALA A 13 10.18 14.40 -2.83
N SER A 14 9.90 14.25 -1.53
CA SER A 14 10.27 15.26 -0.54
C SER A 14 11.80 15.35 -0.52
N THR A 15 12.34 16.42 -1.09
CA THR A 15 13.74 16.79 -0.94
C THR A 15 13.99 17.22 0.51
N PRO A 16 14.89 16.59 1.27
CA PRO A 16 15.38 17.20 2.49
C PRO A 16 16.27 18.40 2.11
N SER A 17 15.87 19.59 2.56
CA SER A 17 16.69 20.81 2.46
C SER A 17 18.04 20.57 3.17
N SER A 18 19.08 20.66 2.36
CA SER A 18 20.49 20.64 2.76
C SER A 18 20.83 21.90 3.54
N THR A 19 20.73 21.84 4.87
CA THR A 19 21.59 22.57 5.85
C THR A 19 21.20 22.16 7.26
N ALA A 20 21.81 21.10 7.79
CA ALA A 20 21.97 20.89 9.23
C ALA A 20 23.16 19.94 9.46
N LEU A 21 24.31 20.58 9.72
CA LEU A 21 25.46 20.13 10.49
C LEU A 21 26.06 18.73 10.23
N GLU A 22 27.26 18.78 9.66
CA GLU A 22 28.39 17.99 10.13
C GLU A 22 28.55 18.10 11.65
N ALA A 23 28.46 16.98 12.37
CA ALA A 23 29.26 16.68 13.57
C ALA A 23 28.94 15.26 14.06
N ALA A 24 29.80 14.29 13.73
CA ALA A 24 30.28 13.22 14.63
C ALA A 24 30.94 12.11 13.80
N ALA A 25 32.22 12.30 13.51
CA ALA A 25 33.11 11.19 13.24
C ALA A 25 33.51 10.53 14.57
N GLY A 26 33.41 9.21 14.65
CA GLY A 26 34.22 8.39 15.55
C GLY A 26 33.46 7.62 16.64
N ALA A 27 33.09 6.37 16.34
CA ALA A 27 33.44 5.22 17.18
C ALA A 27 33.13 3.92 16.43
N ALA A 28 34.18 3.17 16.11
CA ALA A 28 34.07 1.75 15.82
C ALA A 28 33.63 1.03 17.10
N GLY A 29 32.56 0.25 16.99
CA GLY A 29 32.02 -0.60 18.05
C GLY A 29 31.39 -1.83 17.42
N THR A 30 32.17 -2.90 17.34
CA THR A 30 31.76 -4.28 17.06
C THR A 30 30.57 -4.72 17.90
N GLY A 31 29.58 -5.34 17.25
CA GLY A 31 28.45 -5.98 17.91
C GLY A 31 27.10 -5.54 17.36
N ALA A 32 26.90 -5.55 16.04
CA ALA A 32 25.56 -5.55 15.47
C ALA A 32 24.93 -6.90 15.81
N ALA A 33 24.34 -6.98 16.99
CA ALA A 33 23.29 -7.93 17.25
C ALA A 33 22.31 -7.86 16.08
N ASP A 34 21.90 -9.03 15.62
CA ASP A 34 20.81 -9.28 14.70
C ASP A 34 19.52 -8.75 15.34
N GLU A 35 19.36 -7.42 15.39
CA GLU A 35 18.13 -6.78 15.86
C GLU A 35 17.06 -7.09 14.81
N PRO A 36 15.95 -7.75 15.18
CA PRO A 36 14.88 -8.01 14.25
C PRO A 36 14.36 -6.65 13.78
N VAL A 37 14.59 -6.34 12.51
CA VAL A 37 14.00 -5.18 11.83
C VAL A 37 12.51 -5.19 12.15
N PRO A 38 11.93 -4.10 12.68
CA PRO A 38 10.53 -4.11 13.07
C PRO A 38 9.64 -4.50 11.89
N ASP A 39 8.76 -5.45 12.18
CA ASP A 39 7.86 -6.27 11.35
C ASP A 39 6.83 -5.47 10.52
N CYS A 40 7.03 -4.17 10.33
CA CYS A 40 6.08 -3.27 9.69
C CYS A 40 6.02 -3.47 8.17
N VAL A 41 7.18 -3.59 7.51
CA VAL A 41 7.23 -3.90 6.06
C VAL A 41 6.66 -5.29 5.79
N ALA A 42 7.02 -6.26 6.63
CA ALA A 42 6.56 -7.63 6.55
C ALA A 42 5.04 -7.72 6.73
N LEU A 43 4.47 -6.90 7.63
CA LEU A 43 3.03 -6.76 7.78
C LEU A 43 2.34 -6.30 6.49
N VAL A 44 2.80 -5.20 5.87
CA VAL A 44 2.21 -4.72 4.60
C VAL A 44 2.32 -5.78 3.50
N LEU A 45 3.44 -6.51 3.46
CA LEU A 45 3.64 -7.61 2.52
C LEU A 45 2.68 -8.77 2.80
N ALA A 46 2.44 -9.14 4.06
CA ALA A 46 1.51 -10.18 4.44
C ALA A 46 0.08 -9.85 3.99
N HIS A 47 -0.40 -8.65 4.29
CA HIS A 47 -1.69 -8.13 3.80
C HIS A 47 -1.77 -8.19 2.27
N ARG A 48 -0.71 -7.78 1.59
CA ARG A 48 -0.67 -7.79 0.12
C ARG A 48 -0.73 -9.20 -0.45
N VAL A 49 -0.01 -10.15 0.16
CA VAL A 49 -0.03 -11.57 -0.27
C VAL A 49 -1.42 -12.17 -0.07
N CYS A 50 -2.09 -11.88 1.05
CA CYS A 50 -3.47 -12.31 1.29
C CYS A 50 -4.42 -11.76 0.21
N ALA A 51 -4.35 -10.46 -0.09
CA ALA A 51 -5.16 -9.85 -1.14
C ALA A 51 -4.86 -10.45 -2.53
N GLN A 52 -3.59 -10.78 -2.83
CA GLN A 52 -3.22 -11.44 -4.09
C GLN A 52 -3.79 -12.86 -4.20
N ARG A 53 -3.81 -13.62 -3.11
CA ARG A 53 -4.42 -14.96 -3.09
C ARG A 53 -5.93 -14.87 -3.30
N ALA A 54 -6.61 -13.98 -2.58
CA ALA A 54 -8.05 -13.76 -2.75
C ALA A 54 -8.40 -13.31 -4.19
N LEU A 55 -7.55 -12.48 -4.80
CA LEU A 55 -7.67 -12.12 -6.22
C LEU A 55 -7.54 -13.34 -7.14
N GLN A 56 -6.53 -14.20 -6.93
CA GLN A 56 -6.34 -15.40 -7.74
C GLN A 56 -7.52 -16.38 -7.61
N GLU A 57 -8.06 -16.54 -6.41
CA GLU A 57 -9.24 -17.34 -6.14
C GLU A 57 -10.47 -16.76 -6.86
N ALA A 58 -10.69 -15.44 -6.75
CA ALA A 58 -11.80 -14.75 -7.40
C ALA A 58 -11.73 -14.80 -8.94
N THR A 59 -10.52 -14.90 -9.52
CA THR A 59 -10.35 -15.04 -10.97
C THR A 59 -10.32 -16.50 -11.45
N GLY A 60 -10.35 -17.48 -10.54
CA GLY A 60 -10.15 -18.89 -10.89
C GLY A 60 -8.81 -19.15 -11.59
N GLY A 61 -7.78 -18.37 -11.25
CA GLY A 61 -6.47 -18.43 -11.91
C GLY A 61 -6.41 -17.79 -13.30
N ALA A 62 -7.53 -17.28 -13.83
CA ALA A 62 -7.52 -16.53 -15.08
C ALA A 62 -6.84 -15.17 -14.92
N SER A 63 -6.22 -14.67 -15.98
CA SER A 63 -5.68 -13.30 -15.99
C SER A 63 -6.82 -12.28 -16.10
N LEU A 64 -6.66 -11.14 -15.40
CA LEU A 64 -7.60 -10.02 -15.44
C LEU A 64 -7.86 -9.53 -16.88
N CYS A 65 -6.84 -9.54 -17.74
CA CYS A 65 -6.98 -9.22 -19.16
C CYS A 65 -7.90 -10.20 -19.91
N SER A 66 -7.87 -11.48 -19.57
CA SER A 66 -8.74 -12.49 -20.20
C SER A 66 -10.18 -12.33 -19.73
N LEU A 67 -10.37 -12.05 -18.44
CA LEU A 67 -11.67 -11.78 -17.86
C LEU A 67 -12.30 -10.50 -18.41
N ALA A 68 -11.52 -9.42 -18.53
CA ALA A 68 -11.99 -8.16 -19.11
C ALA A 68 -12.48 -8.33 -20.57
N ARG A 69 -11.86 -9.23 -21.34
CA ARG A 69 -12.31 -9.55 -22.71
C ARG A 69 -13.60 -10.36 -22.77
N SER A 70 -13.90 -11.14 -21.72
CA SER A 70 -15.14 -11.92 -21.65
C SER A 70 -16.39 -11.05 -21.48
N GLY A 71 -16.24 -9.78 -21.10
CA GLY A 71 -17.35 -8.84 -20.91
C GLY A 71 -18.15 -9.06 -19.62
N HIS A 72 -17.84 -10.10 -18.84
CA HIS A 72 -18.50 -10.34 -17.56
C HIS A 72 -17.82 -9.55 -16.43
N PRO A 73 -18.55 -8.66 -15.73
CA PRO A 73 -18.02 -7.98 -14.57
C PRO A 73 -17.78 -9.01 -13.46
N LEU A 74 -16.61 -8.93 -12.83
CA LEU A 74 -16.25 -9.72 -11.65
C LEU A 74 -15.99 -8.75 -10.49
N PRO A 75 -17.03 -8.37 -9.74
CA PRO A 75 -16.89 -7.43 -8.63
C PRO A 75 -15.87 -7.88 -7.59
N ALA A 76 -15.88 -9.17 -7.22
CA ALA A 76 -14.92 -9.75 -6.26
C ALA A 76 -13.46 -9.64 -6.74
N ALA A 77 -13.20 -9.91 -8.02
CA ALA A 77 -11.84 -9.75 -8.57
C ALA A 77 -11.43 -8.27 -8.56
N THR A 78 -12.33 -7.36 -8.94
CA THR A 78 -12.05 -5.92 -8.95
C THR A 78 -11.80 -5.37 -7.54
N PHE A 79 -12.53 -5.87 -6.55
CA PHE A 79 -12.34 -5.55 -5.15
C PHE A 79 -10.94 -5.95 -4.65
N HIS A 80 -10.54 -7.21 -4.84
CA HIS A 80 -9.21 -7.66 -4.42
C HIS A 80 -8.08 -7.03 -5.24
N GLU A 81 -8.33 -6.63 -6.48
CA GLU A 81 -7.39 -5.82 -7.26
C GLU A 81 -7.14 -4.45 -6.61
N GLY A 82 -8.21 -3.77 -6.17
CA GLY A 82 -8.12 -2.52 -5.43
C GLY A 82 -7.23 -2.65 -4.20
N ALA A 83 -7.47 -3.69 -3.38
CA ALA A 83 -6.67 -4.01 -2.21
C ALA A 83 -5.17 -4.18 -2.53
N VAL A 84 -4.84 -4.99 -3.56
CA VAL A 84 -3.44 -5.22 -3.96
C VAL A 84 -2.77 -3.93 -4.44
N VAL A 85 -3.49 -3.07 -5.17
CA VAL A 85 -2.93 -1.80 -5.66
C VAL A 85 -2.71 -0.82 -4.52
N ALA A 86 -3.67 -0.66 -3.62
CA ALA A 86 -3.58 0.22 -2.46
C ALA A 86 -2.40 -0.15 -1.54
N LEU A 87 -2.27 -1.43 -1.17
CA LEU A 87 -1.14 -1.93 -0.40
C LEU A 87 0.20 -1.77 -1.14
N GLY A 88 0.17 -1.82 -2.48
CA GLY A 88 1.33 -1.49 -3.29
C GLY A 88 1.73 -0.02 -3.29
N LEU A 89 0.78 0.91 -3.09
CA LEU A 89 1.08 2.33 -2.89
C LEU A 89 1.76 2.54 -1.53
N VAL A 90 1.31 1.87 -0.47
CA VAL A 90 1.95 1.90 0.86
C VAL A 90 3.42 1.50 0.76
N LEU A 91 3.72 0.35 0.15
CA LEU A 91 5.10 -0.13 -0.01
C LEU A 91 5.99 0.86 -0.80
N ARG A 92 5.42 1.53 -1.81
CA ARG A 92 6.16 2.54 -2.58
C ARG A 92 6.41 3.81 -1.76
N ALA A 93 5.40 4.28 -1.05
CA ALA A 93 5.50 5.46 -0.20
C ALA A 93 6.50 5.25 0.95
N GLN A 94 6.49 4.07 1.57
CA GLN A 94 7.46 3.69 2.59
C GLN A 94 8.89 3.70 2.04
N ARG A 95 9.14 3.05 0.89
CA ARG A 95 10.47 3.08 0.26
C ARG A 95 10.95 4.50 -0.05
N ALA A 96 10.04 5.39 -0.45
CA ALA A 96 10.36 6.79 -0.73
C ALA A 96 10.69 7.60 0.54
N ALA A 97 10.15 7.21 1.70
CA ALA A 97 10.44 7.84 2.98
C ALA A 97 11.83 7.46 3.56
N GLY A 98 12.47 6.42 3.02
CA GLY A 98 13.82 6.01 3.41
C GLY A 98 13.86 5.03 4.59
N PRO A 99 15.07 4.56 4.99
CA PRO A 99 15.26 3.45 5.91
C PRO A 99 14.76 3.68 7.35
N GLY A 100 14.45 4.93 7.74
CA GLY A 100 13.84 5.23 9.04
C GLY A 100 12.36 4.82 9.15
N SER A 101 11.65 4.71 8.03
CA SER A 101 10.19 4.46 7.92
C SER A 101 9.72 3.03 8.26
N ALA A 102 10.54 2.29 8.99
CA ALA A 102 10.29 0.90 9.34
C ALA A 102 9.61 0.71 10.72
N CYS A 103 9.38 1.77 11.49
CA CYS A 103 8.63 1.67 12.76
C CYS A 103 7.11 1.81 12.57
N ASP A 104 6.33 1.25 13.49
CA ASP A 104 4.86 1.20 13.41
C ASP A 104 4.25 2.60 13.28
N GLY A 105 4.71 3.58 14.08
CA GLY A 105 4.20 4.95 14.04
C GLY A 105 4.43 5.66 12.70
N GLN A 106 5.61 5.50 12.08
CA GLN A 106 5.86 6.08 10.77
C GLN A 106 5.10 5.36 9.66
N LEU A 107 4.91 4.05 9.78
CA LEU A 107 4.06 3.31 8.85
C LEU A 107 2.59 3.74 8.99
N LEU A 108 2.08 3.97 10.20
CA LEU A 108 0.73 4.48 10.45
C LEU A 108 0.50 5.81 9.71
N GLU A 109 1.45 6.74 9.79
CA GLU A 109 1.40 8.01 9.05
C GLU A 109 1.41 7.80 7.52
N VAL A 110 2.23 6.87 7.02
CA VAL A 110 2.29 6.53 5.59
C VAL A 110 0.97 5.94 5.11
N VAL A 111 0.40 4.99 5.85
CA VAL A 111 -0.86 4.32 5.47
C VAL A 111 -2.01 5.32 5.50
N THR A 112 -2.09 6.19 6.52
CA THR A 112 -3.10 7.25 6.61
C THR A 112 -3.04 8.17 5.39
N ARG A 113 -1.84 8.65 5.02
CA ARG A 113 -1.65 9.51 3.85
C ARG A 113 -2.06 8.81 2.55
N VAL A 114 -1.67 7.54 2.39
CA VAL A 114 -2.03 6.75 1.21
C VAL A 114 -3.55 6.54 1.12
N ARG A 115 -4.23 6.36 2.25
CA ARG A 115 -5.69 6.22 2.30
C ARG A 115 -6.42 7.50 1.92
N ASP A 116 -5.98 8.64 2.44
CA ASP A 116 -6.55 9.94 2.07
C ASP A 116 -6.38 10.22 0.58
N GLN A 117 -5.17 9.95 0.05
CA GLN A 117 -4.88 10.06 -1.38
C GLN A 117 -5.71 9.09 -2.21
N TRP A 118 -5.86 7.84 -1.75
CA TRP A 118 -6.68 6.82 -2.42
C TRP A 118 -8.11 7.32 -2.60
N TRP A 119 -8.75 7.82 -1.55
CA TRP A 119 -10.13 8.33 -1.68
C TRP A 119 -10.24 9.57 -2.55
N ALA A 120 -9.29 10.51 -2.45
CA ALA A 120 -9.27 11.68 -3.30
C ALA A 120 -9.20 11.31 -4.80
N GLU A 121 -8.43 10.27 -5.14
CA GLU A 121 -8.28 9.79 -6.52
C GLU A 121 -9.43 8.88 -6.97
N GLN A 122 -9.95 8.02 -6.07
CA GLN A 122 -10.94 7.01 -6.44
C GLN A 122 -12.39 7.49 -6.35
N ALA A 123 -12.73 8.47 -5.51
CA ALA A 123 -14.11 8.95 -5.39
C ALA A 123 -14.73 9.40 -6.73
N PRO A 124 -14.03 10.15 -7.60
CA PRO A 124 -14.55 10.50 -8.93
C PRO A 124 -14.69 9.29 -9.87
N MET A 125 -13.93 8.21 -9.63
CA MET A 125 -13.97 7.00 -10.44
C MET A 125 -15.08 6.05 -9.98
N ALA A 126 -15.31 5.92 -8.68
CA ALA A 126 -16.36 5.07 -8.10
C ALA A 126 -17.74 5.35 -8.72
N ALA A 127 -18.04 6.64 -8.96
CA ALA A 127 -19.27 7.09 -9.64
C ALA A 127 -19.42 6.59 -11.11
N ARG A 128 -18.38 6.01 -11.71
CA ARG A 128 -18.39 5.49 -13.09
C ARG A 128 -18.95 4.09 -13.21
N GLY A 129 -19.27 3.42 -12.10
CA GLY A 129 -20.05 2.19 -12.09
C GLY A 129 -19.56 1.14 -11.08
N PRO A 130 -20.28 0.01 -10.96
CA PRO A 130 -20.08 -0.97 -9.88
C PRO A 130 -18.68 -1.56 -9.79
N ALA A 131 -17.99 -1.72 -10.93
CA ALA A 131 -16.61 -2.19 -10.93
C ALA A 131 -15.65 -1.17 -10.29
N TRP A 132 -15.83 0.12 -10.58
CA TRP A 132 -15.02 1.17 -9.98
C TRP A 132 -15.30 1.36 -8.50
N ASP A 133 -16.56 1.22 -8.10
CA ASP A 133 -16.96 1.22 -6.70
C ASP A 133 -16.30 0.06 -5.94
N ALA A 134 -16.41 -1.18 -6.45
CA ALA A 134 -15.74 -2.35 -5.87
C ALA A 134 -14.22 -2.16 -5.77
N TYR A 135 -13.58 -1.59 -6.80
CA TYR A 135 -12.15 -1.27 -6.78
C TYR A 135 -11.78 -0.31 -5.65
N ALA A 136 -12.51 0.82 -5.55
CA ALA A 136 -12.27 1.83 -4.54
C ALA A 136 -12.46 1.28 -3.13
N THR A 137 -13.55 0.55 -2.91
CA THR A 137 -13.89 -0.08 -1.63
C THR A 137 -12.83 -1.09 -1.19
N GLY A 138 -12.40 -1.99 -2.09
CA GLY A 138 -11.39 -2.99 -1.73
C GLY A 138 -10.03 -2.39 -1.37
N GLY A 139 -9.66 -1.27 -2.00
CA GLY A 139 -8.48 -0.51 -1.60
C GLY A 139 -8.63 0.14 -0.22
N ASP A 140 -9.79 0.75 0.08
CA ASP A 140 -10.04 1.38 1.38
C ASP A 140 -10.07 0.35 2.52
N GLU A 141 -10.80 -0.76 2.35
CA GLU A 141 -10.89 -1.81 3.36
C GLU A 141 -9.51 -2.38 3.71
N ALA A 142 -8.68 -2.70 2.70
CA ALA A 142 -7.32 -3.17 2.95
C ALA A 142 -6.43 -2.16 3.70
N LEU A 143 -6.62 -0.86 3.46
CA LEU A 143 -5.89 0.18 4.18
C LEU A 143 -6.42 0.36 5.61
N ARG A 144 -7.73 0.22 5.82
CA ARG A 144 -8.34 0.26 7.16
C ARG A 144 -7.89 -0.90 8.02
N ASP A 145 -7.91 -2.13 7.50
CA ASP A 145 -7.46 -3.33 8.21
C ASP A 145 -6.00 -3.17 8.67
N LEU A 146 -5.16 -2.62 7.79
CA LEU A 146 -3.76 -2.33 8.11
C LEU A 146 -3.62 -1.24 9.19
N LEU A 147 -4.43 -0.19 9.16
CA LEU A 147 -4.44 0.86 10.20
C LEU A 147 -4.88 0.32 11.55
N GLU A 148 -5.92 -0.52 11.58
CA GLU A 148 -6.42 -1.14 12.80
C GLU A 148 -5.36 -2.04 13.44
N GLU A 149 -4.65 -2.84 12.63
CA GLU A 149 -3.57 -3.68 13.13
C GLU A 149 -2.36 -2.87 13.64
N LEU A 150 -1.97 -1.79 12.94
CA LEU A 150 -0.88 -0.89 13.37
C LEU A 150 -1.22 -0.13 14.65
N GLY A 151 -2.47 0.34 14.79
CA GLY A 151 -2.94 0.98 16.02
C GLY A 151 -2.85 0.03 17.21
N ALA A 152 -3.31 -1.21 17.04
CA ALA A 152 -3.23 -2.24 18.07
C ALA A 152 -1.79 -2.67 18.45
N ARG A 153 -0.78 -2.35 17.62
CA ARG A 153 0.64 -2.53 17.93
C ARG A 153 1.23 -1.33 18.66
N THR A 154 0.79 -0.12 18.32
CA THR A 154 1.30 1.14 18.91
C THR A 154 0.77 1.40 20.32
N ASP A 155 -0.40 0.87 20.67
CA ASP A 155 -1.01 1.02 22.00
C ASP A 155 -0.43 0.08 23.09
N ARG A 156 0.54 -0.78 22.74
CA ARG A 156 1.19 -1.74 23.67
C ARG A 156 2.51 -1.21 24.20
#